data_AF-A0A4R0D683-F1
#
_entry.id   AF-A0A4R0D683-F1
#
_cell.length_a   1.000
_cell.length_b   1.000
_cell.length_c   1.000
_cell.angle_alpha   90.00
_cell.angle_beta   90.00
_cell.angle_gamma   90.00
#
_symmetry.space_group_name_H-M   'P 1'
#
loop_
_entity.id
_entity.type
_entity.pdbx_description
1 polymer ?
#
loop_
_entity_poly.entity_id
_entity_poly.type
_entity_poly.pdbx_seq_one_letter_code
_entity_poly.pdbx_strand_id
1 'polypeptide(L)'
;MKQMIYAARPPKDRTQLEKDMQEYLENGGEITQIPSIDERVKAERLIKRSLFYSAHHKFHSERTGISLARLKVLQRTPSRATDKEIEKLWTHFKSREWALYDYN
;
A
#
# COMPACT_ATOMS: atom_id res chain seq x y z
N MET A 1 6.73 23.22 2.91
CA MET A 1 5.69 22.19 3.13
C MET A 1 5.94 21.55 4.48
N LYS A 2 4.94 21.48 5.36
CA LYS A 2 5.05 20.92 6.72
C LYS A 2 4.45 19.52 6.67
N GLN A 3 5.26 18.47 6.79
CA GLN A 3 4.81 17.07 6.79
C GLN A 3 4.63 16.56 8.23
N MET A 4 3.59 15.77 8.48
CA MET A 4 3.31 15.17 9.79
C MET A 4 3.41 13.64 9.67
N ILE A 5 4.29 13.03 10.47
CA ILE A 5 4.63 11.59 10.42
C ILE A 5 4.15 10.91 11.70
N TYR A 6 3.29 9.89 11.59
CA TYR A 6 2.78 9.13 12.73
C TYR A 6 3.31 7.68 12.74
N ALA A 7 3.77 7.20 13.90
CA ALA A 7 4.19 5.82 14.15
C ALA A 7 3.09 5.04 14.90
N ALA A 8 2.78 3.83 14.44
CA ALA A 8 1.59 3.08 14.83
C ALA A 8 1.72 2.34 16.19
N ARG A 9 1.07 2.89 17.23
CA ARG A 9 0.15 2.16 18.14
C ARG A 9 -0.96 3.13 18.55
N PRO A 10 -2.24 2.89 18.24
CA PRO A 10 -3.26 3.87 18.56
C PRO A 10 -3.54 3.90 20.07
N PRO A 11 -3.55 5.08 20.72
CA PRO A 11 -4.12 5.25 22.04
C PRO A 11 -5.64 4.97 22.01
N LYS A 12 -6.20 4.62 23.17
CA LYS A 12 -7.61 4.22 23.34
C LYS A 12 -8.62 5.34 23.05
N ASP A 13 -8.16 6.59 23.07
CA ASP A 13 -8.94 7.77 22.73
C ASP A 13 -8.23 8.54 21.61
N ARG A 14 -8.92 8.70 20.48
CA ARG A 14 -8.40 9.30 19.24
C ARG A 14 -9.17 10.55 18.83
N THR A 15 -10.15 10.98 19.62
CA THR A 15 -11.03 12.11 19.28
C THR A 15 -10.27 13.40 19.01
N GLN A 16 -9.22 13.70 19.78
CA GLN A 16 -8.38 14.87 19.53
C GLN A 16 -7.55 14.72 18.24
N LEU A 17 -7.03 13.51 18.00
CA LEU A 17 -6.24 13.22 16.81
C LEU A 17 -7.07 13.35 15.52
N GLU A 18 -8.32 12.91 15.55
CA GLU A 18 -9.26 13.01 14.44
C GLU A 18 -9.62 14.47 14.14
N LYS A 19 -9.82 15.29 15.18
CA LYS A 19 -10.03 16.74 15.03
C LYS A 19 -8.82 17.42 14.39
N ASP A 20 -7.62 17.14 14.89
CA ASP A 20 -6.38 17.73 14.38
C ASP A 20 -6.11 17.30 12.91
N MET A 21 -6.42 16.05 12.56
CA MET A 21 -6.34 15.55 11.19
C MET A 21 -7.35 16.25 10.26
N GLN A 22 -8.58 16.44 10.74
CA GLN A 22 -9.62 17.10 9.97
C GLN A 22 -9.31 18.58 9.73
N GLU A 23 -8.85 19.29 10.75
CA GLU A 23 -8.38 20.68 10.63
C GLU A 23 -7.19 20.80 9.67
N TYR A 24 -6.26 19.84 9.69
CA TYR A 24 -5.12 19.82 8.77
C TYR A 24 -5.54 19.59 7.30
N LEU A 25 -6.52 18.70 7.06
CA LEU A 25 -7.11 18.47 5.73
C LEU A 25 -7.88 19.70 5.23
N GLU A 26 -8.66 20.35 6.09
CA GLU A 26 -9.44 21.56 5.76
C GLU A 26 -8.53 22.74 5.37
N ASN A 27 -7.33 22.82 5.95
CA ASN A 27 -6.31 23.80 5.61
C ASN A 27 -5.45 23.43 4.39
N GLY A 28 -5.83 22.40 3.63
CA GLY A 28 -5.15 21.96 2.41
C GLY A 28 -3.89 21.12 2.64
N GLY A 29 -3.73 20.56 3.85
CA GLY A 29 -2.69 19.59 4.16
C GLY A 29 -2.98 18.21 3.56
N GLU A 30 -1.94 17.45 3.24
CA GLU A 30 -2.05 16.09 2.73
C GLU A 30 -1.57 15.11 3.80
N ILE A 31 -2.45 14.18 4.21
CA ILE A 31 -2.12 13.16 5.21
C ILE A 31 -1.58 11.93 4.50
N THR A 32 -0.30 11.64 4.69
CA THR A 32 0.31 10.38 4.24
C THR A 32 0.43 9.43 5.40
N GLN A 33 -0.27 8.30 5.35
CA GLN A 33 -0.11 7.24 6.34
C GLN A 33 1.21 6.52 6.06
N ILE A 34 2.16 6.58 7.00
CA ILE A 34 3.40 5.82 6.90
C ILE A 34 3.14 4.43 7.49
N PRO A 35 3.16 3.37 6.67
CA PRO A 35 2.96 2.02 7.18
C PRO A 35 4.07 1.67 8.15
N SER A 36 3.71 1.00 9.25
CA SER A 36 4.74 0.42 10.13
C SER A 36 5.63 -0.54 9.33
N ILE A 37 6.89 -0.72 9.75
CA ILE A 37 7.81 -1.65 9.08
C ILE A 37 7.17 -3.03 8.92
N ASP A 38 6.40 -3.48 9.91
CA ASP A 38 5.68 -4.76 9.87
C ASP A 38 4.59 -4.80 8.79
N GLU A 39 3.84 -3.71 8.60
CA GLU A 39 2.85 -3.61 7.52
C GLU A 39 3.49 -3.53 6.14
N ARG A 40 4.62 -2.82 6.02
CA ARG A 40 5.42 -2.80 4.79
C ARG A 40 5.91 -4.20 4.45
N VAL A 41 6.44 -4.94 5.41
CA VAL A 41 6.91 -6.33 5.22
C VAL A 41 5.75 -7.25 4.81
N LYS A 42 4.56 -7.09 5.39
CA LYS A 42 3.35 -7.82 4.96
C LYS A 42 2.98 -7.50 3.52
N ALA A 43 3.01 -6.22 3.14
CA ALA A 43 2.72 -5.79 1.78
C ALA A 43 3.73 -6.32 0.77
N GLU A 44 5.02 -6.23 1.07
CA GLU A 44 6.08 -6.79 0.24
C GLU A 44 5.93 -8.31 0.07
N ARG A 45 5.54 -9.03 1.12
CA ARG A 45 5.29 -10.48 1.07
C ARG A 45 4.09 -10.82 0.18
N LEU A 46 3.00 -10.06 0.28
CA LEU A 46 1.85 -10.21 -0.61
C LEU A 46 2.24 -9.96 -2.06
N ILE A 47 2.91 -8.84 -2.33
CA ILE A 47 3.37 -8.46 -3.67
C ILE A 47 4.26 -9.56 -4.26
N LYS A 48 5.22 -10.06 -3.47
CA LYS A 48 6.09 -11.16 -3.90
C LYS A 48 5.28 -12.39 -4.27
N ARG A 49 4.35 -12.83 -3.42
CA ARG A 49 3.49 -13.99 -3.68
C ARG A 49 2.67 -13.79 -4.95
N SER A 50 1.94 -12.67 -5.04
CA SER A 50 1.04 -12.39 -6.15
C SER A 50 1.78 -12.25 -7.49
N LEU A 51 2.98 -11.66 -7.50
CA LEU A 51 3.81 -11.58 -8.70
C LEU A 51 4.50 -12.91 -9.03
N PHE A 52 4.91 -13.69 -8.03
CA PHE A 52 5.62 -14.95 -8.25
C PHE A 52 4.76 -15.99 -8.99
N TYR A 53 3.49 -16.11 -8.62
CA TYR A 53 2.56 -17.05 -9.24
C TYR A 53 1.80 -16.48 -10.45
N SER A 54 2.01 -15.20 -10.78
CA SER A 54 1.32 -14.56 -11.88
C SER A 54 1.99 -14.87 -13.23
N ALA A 55 1.34 -15.68 -14.06
CA ALA A 55 1.59 -15.73 -15.50
C ALA A 55 1.15 -14.43 -16.23
N HIS A 56 0.44 -13.52 -15.53
CA HIS A 56 -0.25 -12.37 -16.10
C HIS A 56 0.37 -11.01 -15.72
N HIS A 57 1.70 -10.91 -15.73
CA HIS A 57 2.39 -9.64 -15.49
C HIS A 57 1.88 -8.50 -16.39
N LYS A 58 1.44 -8.82 -17.62
CA LYS A 58 0.83 -7.86 -18.55
C LYS A 58 -0.47 -7.26 -17.98
N PHE A 59 -1.34 -8.10 -17.45
CA PHE A 59 -2.60 -7.66 -16.83
C PHE A 59 -2.36 -6.78 -15.59
N HIS A 60 -1.39 -7.15 -14.76
CA HIS A 60 -1.00 -6.32 -13.60
C HIS A 60 -0.43 -4.97 -14.02
N SER A 61 0.32 -4.95 -15.12
CA SER A 61 0.87 -3.71 -15.68
C SER A 61 -0.24 -2.75 -16.11
N GLU A 62 -1.22 -3.25 -16.85
CA GLU A 62 -2.37 -2.46 -17.33
C GLU A 62 -3.22 -1.91 -16.18
N ARG A 63 -3.44 -2.69 -15.11
CA ARG A 63 -4.27 -2.28 -13.97
C ARG A 63 -3.58 -1.32 -13.00
N THR A 64 -2.28 -1.44 -12.82
CA THR A 64 -1.51 -0.63 -11.84
C THR A 64 -0.78 0.55 -12.48
N GLY A 65 -0.64 0.54 -13.81
CA GLY A 65 0.20 1.48 -14.55
C GLY A 65 1.69 1.30 -14.32
N ILE A 66 2.12 0.21 -13.67
CA ILE A 66 3.54 -0.11 -13.46
C ILE A 66 4.02 -0.92 -14.66
N SER A 67 5.16 -0.57 -15.25
CA SER A 67 5.65 -1.27 -16.45
C SER A 67 5.95 -2.75 -16.19
N LEU A 68 5.79 -3.58 -17.21
CA LEU A 68 6.06 -5.02 -17.14
C LEU A 68 7.50 -5.32 -16.66
N ALA A 69 8.47 -4.55 -17.15
CA ALA A 69 9.87 -4.68 -16.75
C ALA A 69 10.04 -4.38 -15.25
N ARG A 70 9.37 -3.34 -14.74
CA ARG A 70 9.42 -2.98 -13.33
C ARG A 70 8.76 -4.04 -12.46
N LEU A 71 7.62 -4.60 -12.86
CA LEU A 71 6.97 -5.71 -12.15
C LEU A 71 7.88 -6.94 -12.03
N LYS A 72 8.61 -7.31 -13.09
CA LYS A 72 9.58 -8.42 -13.04
C LYS A 72 10.75 -8.15 -12.08
N VAL A 73 11.18 -6.91 -11.95
CA VAL A 73 12.19 -6.52 -10.96
C VAL A 73 11.62 -6.64 -9.55
N LEU A 74 10.40 -6.13 -9.31
CA LEU A 74 9.74 -6.20 -8.02
C LEU A 74 9.38 -7.63 -7.59
N GLN A 75 9.10 -8.53 -8.54
CA GLN A 75 8.93 -9.97 -8.29
C GLN A 75 10.18 -10.58 -7.64
N ARG A 76 11.37 -10.21 -8.12
CA ARG A 76 12.66 -10.69 -7.61
C ARG A 76 13.08 -9.96 -6.34
N THR A 77 12.80 -8.67 -6.26
CA THR A 77 13.27 -7.80 -5.18
C THR A 77 12.17 -6.80 -4.77
N PRO A 78 11.17 -7.24 -3.97
CA PRO A 78 10.07 -6.38 -3.53
C PRO A 78 10.51 -5.19 -2.69
N SER A 79 11.61 -5.33 -1.94
CA SER A 79 12.18 -4.26 -1.10
C SER A 79 12.67 -3.03 -1.89
N ARG A 80 12.79 -3.14 -3.22
CA ARG A 80 13.09 -2.02 -4.12
C ARG A 80 11.85 -1.25 -4.58
N ALA A 81 10.67 -1.65 -4.14
CA ALA A 81 9.44 -0.93 -4.43
C ALA A 81 9.43 0.40 -3.66
N THR A 82 9.08 1.46 -4.37
CA THR A 82 8.72 2.74 -3.75
C THR A 82 7.39 2.61 -3.03
N ASP A 83 7.11 3.52 -2.08
CA ASP A 83 5.88 3.46 -1.29
C ASP A 83 4.63 3.56 -2.18
N LYS A 84 4.70 4.38 -3.23
CA LYS A 84 3.65 4.50 -4.26
C LYS A 84 3.44 3.21 -5.06
N GLU A 85 4.52 2.47 -5.36
CA GLU A 85 4.42 1.16 -6.03
C GLU A 85 3.82 0.11 -5.09
N ILE A 86 4.24 0.13 -3.81
CA ILE A 86 3.68 -0.75 -2.77
C ILE A 86 2.18 -0.50 -2.64
N GLU A 87 1.74 0.75 -2.51
CA GLU A 87 0.33 1.10 -2.35
C GLU A 87 -0.52 0.65 -3.54
N LYS A 88 -0.06 0.91 -4.76
CA LYS A 88 -0.75 0.49 -6.00
C LYS A 88 -0.89 -1.03 -6.08
N LEU A 89 0.21 -1.76 -5.84
CA LEU A 89 0.22 -3.22 -5.92
C LEU A 89 -0.58 -3.84 -4.77
N TRP A 90 -0.47 -3.28 -3.57
CA TRP A 90 -1.23 -3.70 -2.40
C TRP A 90 -2.73 -3.54 -2.64
N THR A 91 -3.17 -2.38 -3.11
CA THR A 91 -4.59 -2.13 -3.42
C THR A 91 -5.10 -3.08 -4.51
N HIS A 92 -4.30 -3.29 -5.56
CA HIS A 92 -4.62 -4.20 -6.67
C HIS A 92 -4.69 -5.68 -6.23
N PHE A 93 -3.79 -6.14 -5.35
CA PHE A 93 -3.77 -7.53 -4.90
C PHE A 93 -4.73 -7.80 -3.74
N LYS A 94 -4.90 -6.87 -2.81
CA LYS A 94 -5.83 -7.00 -1.69
C LYS A 94 -7.28 -7.07 -2.16
N SER A 95 -7.67 -6.27 -3.15
CA SER A 95 -9.00 -6.37 -3.79
C SER A 95 -9.24 -7.73 -4.45
N ARG A 96 -8.18 -8.39 -4.94
CA ARG A 96 -8.26 -9.76 -5.49
C ARG A 96 -8.27 -10.85 -4.44
N GLU A 97 -7.59 -10.68 -3.30
CA GLU A 97 -7.68 -11.66 -2.21
C GLU A 97 -9.08 -11.66 -1.59
N TRP A 98 -9.72 -10.51 -1.40
CA TRP A 98 -11.11 -10.46 -0.92
C TRP A 98 -12.11 -11.07 -1.88
N ALA A 99 -11.93 -10.91 -3.20
CA ALA A 99 -12.77 -11.60 -4.19
C ALA A 99 -12.68 -13.14 -4.11
N LEU A 100 -11.63 -13.70 -3.51
CA LEU A 100 -11.49 -15.14 -3.26
C LEU A 100 -12.07 -15.57 -1.90
N TYR A 101 -12.27 -14.64 -0.96
CA TYR A 101 -12.83 -14.91 0.37
C TYR A 101 -14.32 -14.58 0.49
N ASP A 102 -14.88 -13.71 -0.36
CA ASP A 102 -16.33 -13.46 -0.44
C ASP A 102 -17.12 -14.61 -1.12
N TYR A 103 -16.43 -15.69 -1.51
CA TYR A 103 -16.99 -16.88 -2.14
C TYR A 103 -16.90 -18.15 -1.27
N ASN A 104 -16.80 -17.98 0.06
CA ASN A 104 -16.97 -19.07 1.05
C ASN A 104 -17.92 -18.67 2.16
#